data_AF-A6GU72-F1
#
_entry.id   AF-A6GU72-F1
#
_cell.length_a   1.000
_cell.length_b   1.000
_cell.length_c   1.000
_cell.angle_alpha   90.00
_cell.angle_beta   90.00
_cell.angle_gamma   90.00
#
_symmetry.space_group_name_H-M   'P 1'
#
loop_
_entity.id
_entity.type
_entity.pdbx_description
1 polymer ?
#
loop_
_entity_poly.entity_id
_entity_poly.type
_entity_poly.pdbx_seq_one_letter_code
_entity_poly.pdbx_strand_id
1 'polypeptide(L)' 'MKIHEYQGKEILKKYGVAVPTGYPCFSIDEAIAAAEKLGGPVWVVKAQIHAGGRGKAVA' A
#
# COMPACT_ATOMS: atom_id res chain seq x y z
N MET A 1 -1.28 1.69 20.34
CA MET A 1 -1.22 0.65 19.30
C MET A 1 -0.94 1.34 17.95
N LYS A 2 -0.08 0.77 17.10
CA LYS A 2 0.18 1.30 15.74
C LYS A 2 -0.57 0.44 14.71
N ILE A 3 -0.89 1.04 13.55
CA ILE A 3 -1.50 0.35 12.40
C ILE A 3 -0.64 0.54 11.15
N HIS A 4 -0.77 -0.37 10.19
CA HIS A 4 -0.08 -0.30 8.90
C HIS A 4 -0.66 0.78 7.98
N GLU A 5 0.09 1.18 6.94
CA GLU A 5 -0.35 2.19 5.97
C GLU A 5 -1.66 1.78 5.29
N TYR A 6 -1.81 0.52 4.88
CA TYR A 6 -3.04 0.05 4.22
C TYR A 6 -4.26 0.13 5.15
N GLN A 7 -4.13 -0.25 6.42
CA GLN A 7 -5.21 -0.21 7.42
C GLN A 7 -5.65 1.24 7.67
N GLY A 8 -4.71 2.16 7.80
CA GLY A 8 -5.01 3.59 7.95
C GLY A 8 -5.77 4.13 6.74
N LYS A 9 -5.35 3.76 5.51
CA LYS A 9 -6.06 4.14 4.28
C LYS A 9 -7.48 3.59 4.22
N GLU A 10 -7.70 2.34 4.62
CA GLU A 10 -9.05 1.76 4.66
C GLU A 10 -9.97 2.49 5.63
N ILE A 11 -9.47 2.84 6.82
CA ILE A 11 -10.24 3.63 7.80
C ILE A 11 -10.58 5.00 7.20
N LEU A 12 -9.59 5.73 6.69
CA LEU A 12 -9.80 7.05 6.08
C LEU A 12 -10.82 7.00 4.92
N LYS A 13 -10.71 5.99 4.05
CA LYS A 13 -11.63 5.78 2.94
C LYS A 13 -13.08 5.55 3.40
N LYS A 14 -13.30 4.84 4.52
CA LYS A 14 -14.65 4.63 5.10
C LYS A 14 -15.32 5.95 5.51
N TYR A 15 -14.54 6.99 5.81
CA TYR A 15 -15.04 8.31 6.16
C TYR A 15 -14.97 9.31 5.00
N GLY A 16 -14.81 8.83 3.75
CA GLY A 16 -14.84 9.68 2.56
C GLY A 16 -13.56 10.47 2.29
N VAL A 17 -12.48 10.22 3.03
CA VAL A 17 -11.19 10.88 2.77
C VAL A 17 -10.53 10.23 1.56
N ALA A 18 -10.12 11.07 0.59
CA ALA A 18 -9.41 10.60 -0.60
C ALA A 18 -8.04 10.04 -0.22
N VAL A 19 -7.76 8.81 -0.65
CA VAL A 19 -6.49 8.10 -0.43
C VAL A 19 -6.05 7.41 -1.72
N PRO A 20 -4.74 7.22 -1.97
CA PRO A 20 -4.27 6.47 -3.12
C PRO A 20 -4.78 5.02 -3.10
N THR A 21 -5.35 4.57 -4.22
CA THR A 21 -5.79 3.18 -4.40
C THR A 21 -4.59 2.23 -4.33
N GLY A 22 -4.75 1.14 -3.59
CA GLY A 22 -3.75 0.08 -3.47
C GLY A 22 -4.32 -1.12 -2.74
N TYR A 23 -3.62 -2.24 -2.79
CA TYR A 23 -4.03 -3.51 -2.21
C TYR A 23 -2.92 -4.07 -1.33
N PRO A 24 -3.20 -4.51 -0.08
CA PRO A 24 -2.23 -5.28 0.69
C PRO A 24 -2.00 -6.63 0.01
N CYS A 25 -0.75 -7.06 -0.06
CA CYS A 25 -0.34 -8.32 -0.70
C CYS A 25 0.56 -9.08 0.26
N PHE A 26 0.29 -10.37 0.44
CA PHE A 26 1.02 -11.29 1.32
C PHE A 26 1.83 -12.33 0.55
N SER A 27 1.70 -12.34 -0.78
CA SER A 27 2.48 -13.16 -1.70
C SER A 27 2.90 -12.34 -2.93
N ILE A 28 3.82 -12.91 -3.72
CA ILE A 28 4.24 -12.32 -5.00
C ILE A 28 3.08 -12.32 -5.99
N ASP A 29 2.33 -13.43 -6.08
CA ASP A 29 1.21 -13.57 -7.01
C ASP A 29 0.11 -12.53 -6.75
N GLU A 30 -0.18 -12.25 -5.47
CA GLU A 30 -1.10 -11.17 -5.08
C GLU A 30 -0.60 -9.79 -5.52
N ALA A 31 0.70 -9.54 -5.44
CA ALA A 31 1.29 -8.27 -5.86
C ALA A 31 1.18 -8.07 -7.39
N ILE A 32 1.37 -9.13 -8.16
CA ILE A 32 1.20 -9.12 -9.63
C ILE A 32 -0.26 -8.85 -9.98
N ALA A 33 -1.20 -9.62 -9.42
CA ALA A 33 -2.62 -9.44 -9.65
C ALA A 33 -3.12 -8.05 -9.23
N ALA A 34 -2.58 -7.49 -8.14
CA ALA A 34 -2.89 -6.13 -7.69
C ALA A 34 -2.40 -5.07 -8.68
N ALA A 35 -1.19 -5.22 -9.24
CA ALA A 35 -0.66 -4.31 -10.24
C ALA A 35 -1.50 -4.33 -11.53
N GLU A 36 -1.86 -5.51 -12.02
CA GLU A 36 -2.75 -5.67 -13.18
C GLU A 36 -4.11 -5.01 -12.94
N LYS A 37 -4.70 -5.21 -11.76
CA LYS A 37 -5.98 -4.61 -11.38
C LYS A 37 -5.93 -3.08 -11.27
N LEU A 38 -4.83 -2.53 -10.79
CA LEU A 38 -4.63 -1.07 -10.72
C LEU A 38 -4.46 -0.46 -12.12
N GLY A 39 -3.88 -1.21 -13.05
CA GLY A 39 -3.50 -0.71 -14.36
C GLY A 39 -2.49 0.44 -14.28
N GLY A 40 -2.31 1.14 -15.40
CA GLY A 40 -1.38 2.26 -15.52
C GLY A 40 0.08 1.83 -15.79
N PRO A 41 0.96 2.79 -16.05
CA PRO A 41 2.34 2.50 -16.46
C PRO A 41 3.33 2.36 -15.29
N VAL A 42 2.95 2.75 -14.07
CA VAL A 42 3.85 2.81 -12.90
C VAL A 42 3.09 2.45 -11.63
N TRP A 43 3.73 1.65 -10.78
CA TRP A 43 3.23 1.26 -9.46
C TRP A 43 4.25 1.56 -8.36
N VAL A 44 3.78 1.71 -7.12
CA VAL A 44 4.64 1.88 -5.94
C VAL A 44 4.43 0.70 -5.00
N VAL A 45 5.43 -0.15 -4.89
CA VAL A 45 5.46 -1.26 -3.93
C VAL A 45 6.06 -0.76 -2.62
N LYS A 46 5.37 -0.97 -1.49
CA LYS A 46 5.80 -0.46 -0.17
C LYS A 46 5.74 -1.52 0.91
N ALA A 47 6.86 -1.75 1.58
CA ALA A 47 6.91 -2.57 2.78
C ALA A 47 5.92 -2.06 3.84
N GLN A 48 5.11 -2.97 4.38
CA GLN A 48 4.14 -2.67 5.43
C GLN A 48 4.75 -2.92 6.81
N ILE A 49 5.37 -1.89 7.39
CA ILE A 49 6.00 -1.94 8.72
C ILE A 49 5.58 -0.73 9.55
N HIS A 50 5.63 -0.83 10.88
CA HIS A 50 5.32 0.25 11.82
C HIS A 50 6.48 1.27 11.99
N ALA A 51 7.14 1.62 10.88
CA ALA A 51 8.24 2.57 10.82
C ALA A 51 8.16 3.46 9.57
N GLY A 52 8.57 4.73 9.72
CA GLY A 52 8.79 5.66 8.61
C GLY A 52 10.12 5.40 7.89
N GLY A 53 10.51 6.26 6.95
CA GLY A 53 11.84 6.22 6.32
C GLY A 53 12.10 5.05 5.36
N ARG A 54 11.08 4.22 5.05
CA ARG A 54 11.18 3.02 4.22
C ARG A 54 11.88 3.22 2.87
N GLY A 55 11.68 4.37 2.21
CA GLY A 55 12.31 4.67 0.92
C GLY A 55 13.81 4.97 1.01
N LYS A 56 14.34 5.28 2.20
CA LYS A 56 15.78 5.52 2.41
C LYS A 56 16.56 4.24 2.75
N ALA A 57 15.89 3.17 3.14
CA ALA A 57 16.53 1.90 3.50
C ALA A 57 16.95 1.04 2.29
N VAL A 58 16.63 1.51 1.08
CA VAL A 58 17.00 0.91 -0.21
C VAL A 58 18.02 1.77 -0.96
N ALA A 59 18.61 2.76 -0.29
CA ALA A 59 19.77 3.52 -0.77
C ALA A 59 21.06 2.94 -0.20
#